data_AF-A0A7C2WDH8-F1
#
_entry.id   AF-A0A7C2WDH8-F1
#
_cell.length_a   1.000
_cell.length_b   1.000
_cell.length_c   1.000
_cell.angle_alpha   90.00
_cell.angle_beta   90.00
_cell.angle_gamma   90.00
#
_symmetry.space_group_name_H-M   'P 1'
#
loop_
_entity.id
_entity.type
_entity.pdbx_description
1 polymer ?
#
loop_
_entity_poly.entity_id
_entity_poly.type
_entity_poly.pdbx_seq_one_letter_code
_entity_poly.pdbx_strand_id
1 'polypeptide(L)'
;MKTDRLRLIAGLILSLWAISSITSIAGWQPHTLRPEAVSAVQLDDEYLVYLPLVQRPVPPPPWVDTQSREASRLFYLTEYQTPSIDSGWTGNHAACGAGTTTEAFRASVLQRINYFRSMAGIPPLLGLDDTYNAKAQAAALMMSVNRKLSHSPDSSWTCYTEDGREGAGSSNLYLGVYGTSAISGYIRDPGNGNYFVGHRRWILYPPTQMMGTGDIPSRDGYPAANALWVFDPNMWGPRPQT
;
A
#
# COMPACT_ATOMS: atom_id res chain seq x y z
N MET A 1 78.04 27.38 46.41
CA MET A 1 77.00 27.33 45.34
C MET A 1 76.43 25.91 45.35
N LYS A 2 75.13 25.65 45.61
CA LYS A 2 73.95 25.83 44.71
C LYS A 2 74.16 25.15 43.34
N THR A 3 73.27 24.33 42.72
CA THR A 3 71.92 23.74 43.02
C THR A 3 71.51 22.85 41.82
N ASP A 4 70.67 21.81 41.86
CA ASP A 4 70.24 20.88 42.94
C ASP A 4 69.50 19.62 42.36
N ARG A 5 69.43 18.53 43.16
CA ARG A 5 68.49 17.37 43.24
C ARG A 5 67.45 16.99 42.15
N LEU A 6 67.24 15.67 42.00
CA LEU A 6 65.94 14.92 42.06
C LEU A 6 66.28 13.39 42.08
N ARG A 7 66.20 12.61 43.17
CA ARG A 7 65.07 12.00 43.93
C ARG A 7 64.22 10.91 43.20
N LEU A 8 64.51 9.65 43.52
CA LEU A 8 63.64 8.45 43.37
C LEU A 8 62.40 8.53 44.27
N ILE A 9 61.28 7.90 43.85
CA ILE A 9 60.43 7.00 44.66
C ILE A 9 59.95 5.85 43.75
N ALA A 10 59.78 4.64 44.30
CA ALA A 10 59.35 3.44 43.58
C ALA A 10 58.05 2.85 44.17
N GLY A 11 57.32 2.09 43.34
CA GLY A 11 56.38 1.05 43.76
C GLY A 11 54.89 1.43 43.79
N LEU A 12 54.07 0.71 43.03
CA LEU A 12 53.26 -0.38 43.60
C LEU A 12 52.81 -1.38 42.52
N ILE A 13 52.62 -2.65 42.92
CA ILE A 13 52.01 -3.69 42.11
C ILE A 13 50.55 -3.85 42.58
N LEU A 14 49.60 -3.91 41.65
CA LEU A 14 48.36 -4.65 41.88
C LEU A 14 47.78 -5.14 40.55
N SER A 15 47.40 -6.41 40.54
CA SER A 15 46.86 -7.14 39.40
C SER A 15 45.35 -6.87 39.22
N LEU A 16 44.83 -7.08 38.02
CA LEU A 16 43.56 -7.79 37.83
C LEU A 16 43.49 -8.43 36.43
N TRP A 17 42.58 -9.39 36.28
CA TRP A 17 42.57 -10.35 35.17
C TRP A 17 42.05 -9.78 33.85
N ALA A 18 42.61 -10.26 32.74
CA ALA A 18 42.03 -10.12 31.41
C ALA A 18 41.14 -11.32 31.08
N ILE A 19 39.91 -11.07 30.66
CA ILE A 19 39.18 -11.95 29.73
C ILE A 19 38.69 -11.07 28.59
N SER A 20 39.22 -11.30 27.40
CA SER A 20 38.80 -10.63 26.17
C SER A 20 37.62 -11.36 25.56
N SER A 21 36.55 -10.64 25.25
CA SER A 21 35.53 -11.06 24.28
C SER A 21 35.11 -9.86 23.46
N ILE A 22 35.44 -9.89 22.17
CA ILE A 22 35.10 -8.87 21.18
C ILE A 22 33.65 -9.10 20.72
N THR A 23 32.83 -8.05 20.72
CA THR A 23 32.00 -7.66 19.56
C THR A 23 31.28 -6.34 19.85
N SER A 24 31.75 -5.25 19.22
CA SER A 24 30.92 -4.08 18.97
C SER A 24 30.28 -4.23 17.59
N ILE A 25 28.96 -4.32 17.54
CA ILE A 25 28.18 -4.07 16.32
C ILE A 25 27.13 -3.04 16.70
N ALA A 26 26.99 -2.00 15.87
CA ALA A 26 26.22 -0.81 16.20
C ALA A 26 24.76 -1.14 16.57
N GLY A 27 24.32 -0.63 17.71
CA GLY A 27 22.95 -0.78 18.17
C GLY A 27 21.97 -0.12 17.21
N TRP A 28 21.02 -0.92 16.72
CA TRP A 28 19.84 -0.45 16.00
C TRP A 28 19.08 0.53 16.91
N GLN A 29 19.09 1.81 16.57
CA GLN A 29 18.26 2.83 17.21
C GLN A 29 16.88 2.79 16.53
N PRO A 30 15.81 2.28 17.18
CA PRO A 30 14.48 2.47 16.64
C PRO A 30 14.16 3.97 16.67
N HIS A 31 13.86 4.56 15.53
CA HIS A 31 13.37 5.94 15.45
C HIS A 31 11.95 6.00 16.02
N THR A 32 11.83 6.00 17.35
CA THR A 32 10.58 6.25 18.07
C THR A 32 10.26 7.75 18.10
N LEU A 33 10.22 8.39 16.93
CA LEU A 33 9.49 9.64 16.75
C LEU A 33 8.01 9.32 16.64
N ARG A 34 7.46 8.81 17.76
CA ARG A 34 6.03 8.92 18.03
C ARG A 34 5.75 10.42 18.13
N PRO A 35 4.86 11.01 17.30
CA PRO A 35 4.55 12.43 17.44
C PRO A 35 4.08 12.67 18.87
N GLU A 36 4.67 13.67 19.54
CA GLU A 36 4.26 14.05 20.88
C GLU A 36 2.78 14.46 20.85
N ALA A 37 2.01 13.99 21.84
CA ALA A 37 0.62 14.35 21.97
C ALA A 37 0.52 15.81 22.46
N VAL A 38 0.57 16.75 21.53
CA VAL A 38 0.43 18.18 21.84
C VAL A 38 -0.98 18.43 22.37
N SER A 39 -1.06 18.81 23.64
CA SER A 39 -2.28 19.09 24.44
C SER A 39 -3.26 17.91 24.60
N ALA A 40 -3.04 17.09 25.62
CA ALA A 40 -4.15 16.47 26.33
C ALA A 40 -4.81 17.53 27.23
N VAL A 41 -6.11 17.74 27.10
CA VAL A 41 -6.90 18.54 28.06
C VAL A 41 -7.50 17.55 29.05
N GLN A 42 -7.05 17.60 30.31
CA GLN A 42 -7.58 16.77 31.39
C GLN A 42 -8.92 17.37 31.83
N LEU A 43 -10.01 16.64 31.57
CA LEU A 43 -11.38 16.99 31.97
C LEU A 43 -11.83 15.96 33.02
N ASP A 44 -11.44 16.25 34.26
CA ASP A 44 -11.59 15.41 35.46
C ASP A 44 -10.91 14.02 35.36
N ASP A 45 -10.63 13.41 36.52
CA ASP A 45 -9.66 12.30 36.64
C ASP A 45 -10.11 10.94 36.07
N GLU A 46 -11.24 10.89 35.37
CA GLU A 46 -11.79 9.67 34.76
C GLU A 46 -11.71 9.63 33.21
N TYR A 47 -11.40 10.74 32.53
CA TYR A 47 -11.47 10.80 31.05
C TYR A 47 -10.26 11.48 30.38
N LEU A 48 -9.37 10.67 29.82
CA LEU A 48 -8.37 11.11 28.83
C LEU A 48 -9.03 11.31 27.45
N VAL A 49 -9.46 12.53 27.15
CA VAL A 49 -9.93 12.88 25.80
C VAL A 49 -8.73 13.05 24.87
N TYR A 50 -8.40 11.99 24.12
CA TYR A 50 -7.43 12.08 23.03
C TYR A 50 -8.07 12.80 21.83
N LEU A 51 -7.94 14.12 21.79
CA LEU A 51 -8.20 14.89 20.56
C LEU A 51 -6.99 14.69 19.63
N PRO A 52 -7.10 13.92 18.53
CA PRO A 52 -6.02 13.89 17.55
C PRO A 52 -5.89 15.31 16.98
N LEU A 53 -4.71 15.91 17.13
CA LEU A 53 -4.40 17.18 16.51
C LEU A 53 -4.29 16.97 14.99
N VAL A 54 -5.44 16.98 14.31
CA VAL A 54 -5.49 16.95 12.84
C VAL A 54 -5.02 18.32 12.37
N GLN A 55 -3.71 18.46 12.22
CA GLN A 55 -3.10 19.64 11.62
C GLN A 55 -3.71 19.83 10.23
N ARG A 56 -4.21 21.03 9.95
CA ARG A 56 -4.61 21.36 8.59
C ARG A 56 -3.36 21.38 7.72
N PRO A 57 -3.30 20.58 6.64
CA PRO A 57 -2.18 20.65 5.72
C PRO A 57 -2.11 22.06 5.11
N VAL A 58 -0.89 22.52 4.82
CA VAL A 58 -0.64 23.90 4.36
C VAL A 58 -1.43 24.17 3.06
N PRO A 59 -2.23 25.25 2.96
CA PRO A 59 -3.03 25.52 1.77
C PRO A 59 -2.18 25.90 0.54
N PRO A 60 -2.53 25.41 -0.68
CA PRO A 60 -3.46 24.32 -0.94
C PRO A 60 -2.80 22.96 -0.64
N PRO A 61 -3.46 22.04 0.09
CA PRO A 61 -2.93 20.69 0.27
C PRO A 61 -2.83 19.92 -1.05
N PRO A 62 -1.86 18.98 -1.19
CA PRO A 62 -1.75 18.11 -2.37
C PRO A 62 -2.80 16.98 -2.38
N TRP A 63 -3.73 16.96 -1.43
CA TRP A 63 -4.92 16.10 -1.33
C TRP A 63 -6.11 16.91 -0.80
N VAL A 64 -7.32 16.35 -0.85
CA VAL A 64 -8.55 17.05 -0.41
C VAL A 64 -8.53 17.41 1.09
N ASP A 65 -8.96 18.63 1.43
CA ASP A 65 -9.18 19.01 2.83
C ASP A 65 -10.43 18.31 3.39
N THR A 66 -10.20 17.21 4.10
CA THR A 66 -11.27 16.42 4.74
C THR A 66 -11.89 17.08 5.97
N GLN A 67 -11.33 18.20 6.48
CA GLN A 67 -12.00 19.03 7.49
C GLN A 67 -13.04 19.96 6.88
N SER A 68 -12.91 20.30 5.60
CA SER A 68 -13.93 21.02 4.85
C SER A 68 -15.01 20.04 4.37
N ARG A 69 -16.17 20.10 5.02
CA ARG A 69 -17.37 19.34 4.62
C ARG A 69 -17.70 19.58 3.14
N GLU A 70 -17.58 20.80 2.65
CA GLU A 70 -17.92 21.11 1.26
C GLU A 70 -16.85 20.62 0.28
N ALA A 71 -15.55 20.72 0.61
CA ALA A 71 -14.50 20.12 -0.23
C ALA A 71 -14.68 18.60 -0.33
N SER A 72 -14.93 17.93 0.80
CA SER A 72 -15.22 16.49 0.87
C SER A 72 -16.46 16.11 0.05
N ARG A 73 -17.54 16.90 0.16
CA ARG A 73 -18.79 16.70 -0.60
C ARG A 73 -18.58 16.86 -2.10
N LEU A 74 -17.90 17.93 -2.52
CA LEU A 74 -17.63 18.19 -3.94
C LEU A 74 -16.73 17.08 -4.53
N PHE A 75 -15.65 16.72 -3.85
CA PHE A 75 -14.73 15.66 -4.29
C PHE A 75 -15.42 14.29 -4.40
N TYR A 76 -16.34 13.96 -3.48
CA TYR A 76 -17.20 12.78 -3.61
C TYR A 76 -18.11 12.84 -4.85
N LEU A 77 -18.71 14.00 -5.13
CA LEU A 77 -19.62 14.18 -6.27
C LEU A 77 -18.88 14.18 -7.63
N THR A 78 -17.64 14.68 -7.69
CA THR A 78 -16.87 14.77 -8.95
C THR A 78 -16.02 13.53 -9.23
N GLU A 79 -15.41 12.91 -8.20
CA GLU A 79 -14.47 11.79 -8.39
C GLU A 79 -15.04 10.41 -8.03
N TYR A 80 -15.92 10.33 -7.01
CA TYR A 80 -16.48 9.06 -6.55
C TYR A 80 -17.85 8.73 -7.17
N GLN A 81 -18.67 9.71 -7.49
CA GLN A 81 -19.96 9.49 -8.15
C GLN A 81 -19.86 9.43 -9.69
N THR A 82 -18.66 9.20 -10.22
CA THR A 82 -18.45 8.93 -11.64
C THR A 82 -19.13 7.63 -12.08
N PRO A 83 -19.81 7.61 -13.25
CA PRO A 83 -20.49 6.42 -13.75
C PRO A 83 -19.48 5.34 -14.16
N SER A 84 -19.90 4.08 -14.07
CA SER A 84 -19.10 2.96 -14.60
C SER A 84 -18.91 3.10 -16.11
N ILE A 85 -17.66 3.09 -16.56
CA ILE A 85 -17.30 3.01 -17.98
C ILE A 85 -17.32 1.54 -18.39
N ASP A 86 -17.73 1.24 -19.62
CA ASP A 86 -17.61 -0.12 -20.16
C ASP A 86 -16.12 -0.52 -20.28
N SER A 87 -15.80 -1.76 -19.94
CA SER A 87 -14.41 -2.25 -19.99
C SER A 87 -13.83 -2.26 -21.40
N GLY A 88 -14.67 -2.41 -22.44
CA GLY A 88 -14.26 -2.75 -23.80
C GLY A 88 -13.34 -3.97 -23.85
N TRP A 89 -13.54 -4.93 -22.96
CA TRP A 89 -12.64 -6.08 -22.81
C TRP A 89 -12.53 -6.89 -24.10
N THR A 90 -11.31 -7.05 -24.60
CA THR A 90 -10.99 -7.67 -25.89
C THR A 90 -10.67 -9.16 -25.82
N GLY A 91 -10.67 -9.75 -24.62
CA GLY A 91 -10.25 -11.14 -24.38
C GLY A 91 -11.31 -12.20 -24.63
N ASN A 92 -10.96 -13.44 -24.31
CA ASN A 92 -11.81 -14.62 -24.51
C ASN A 92 -11.50 -15.71 -23.47
N HIS A 93 -12.50 -16.09 -22.67
CA HIS A 93 -12.40 -17.12 -21.64
C HIS A 93 -12.04 -18.51 -22.19
N ALA A 94 -12.66 -18.93 -23.29
CA ALA A 94 -12.51 -20.28 -23.83
C ALA A 94 -11.18 -20.49 -24.57
N ALA A 95 -10.67 -19.42 -25.22
CA ALA A 95 -9.39 -19.43 -25.92
C ALA A 95 -8.20 -19.01 -25.04
N CYS A 96 -8.40 -18.83 -23.73
CA CYS A 96 -7.41 -18.31 -22.79
C CYS A 96 -6.77 -16.96 -23.18
N GLY A 97 -7.51 -16.12 -23.91
CA GLY A 97 -7.04 -14.79 -24.31
C GLY A 97 -7.31 -13.78 -23.20
N ALA A 98 -6.27 -13.32 -22.49
CA ALA A 98 -6.40 -12.32 -21.43
C ALA A 98 -6.97 -10.98 -21.95
N GLY A 99 -6.63 -10.62 -23.19
CA GLY A 99 -7.04 -9.38 -23.83
C GLY A 99 -6.52 -8.15 -23.10
N THR A 100 -7.23 -7.03 -23.26
CA THR A 100 -6.98 -5.74 -22.61
C THR A 100 -8.33 -5.05 -22.34
N THR A 101 -8.30 -4.00 -21.52
CA THR A 101 -9.41 -3.05 -21.33
C THR A 101 -9.05 -1.68 -21.88
N THR A 102 -10.06 -0.85 -22.17
CA THR A 102 -9.85 0.49 -22.75
C THR A 102 -9.07 1.41 -21.82
N GLU A 103 -8.37 2.38 -22.40
CA GLU A 103 -7.68 3.43 -21.64
C GLU A 103 -8.65 4.23 -20.77
N ALA A 104 -9.83 4.60 -21.30
CA ALA A 104 -10.87 5.30 -20.55
C ALA A 104 -11.34 4.50 -19.32
N PHE A 105 -11.53 3.19 -19.47
CA PHE A 105 -11.86 2.31 -18.34
C PHE A 105 -10.74 2.29 -17.30
N ARG A 106 -9.49 2.07 -17.71
CA ARG A 106 -8.32 2.06 -16.80
C ARG A 106 -8.13 3.41 -16.09
N ALA A 107 -8.38 4.53 -16.78
CA ALA A 107 -8.38 5.87 -16.19
C ALA A 107 -9.45 6.03 -15.09
N SER A 108 -10.66 5.47 -15.26
CA SER A 108 -11.68 5.48 -14.20
C SER A 108 -11.28 4.65 -12.96
N VAL A 109 -10.57 3.54 -13.15
CA VAL A 109 -10.00 2.74 -12.06
C VAL A 109 -8.93 3.52 -11.31
N LEU A 110 -8.02 4.18 -12.03
CA LEU A 110 -6.99 5.07 -11.46
C LEU A 110 -7.62 6.24 -10.69
N GLN A 111 -8.65 6.89 -11.26
CA GLN A 111 -9.41 7.94 -10.58
C GLN A 111 -10.02 7.45 -9.26
N ARG A 112 -10.59 6.23 -9.25
CA ARG A 112 -11.16 5.62 -8.03
C ARG A 112 -10.09 5.37 -6.96
N ILE A 113 -8.91 4.89 -7.35
CA ILE A 113 -7.78 4.68 -6.43
C ILE A 113 -7.32 6.03 -5.86
N ASN A 114 -7.13 7.02 -6.72
CA ASN A 114 -6.64 8.34 -6.33
C ASN A 114 -7.65 9.14 -5.48
N TYR A 115 -8.97 8.94 -5.67
CA TYR A 115 -9.98 9.43 -4.73
C TYR A 115 -9.71 8.92 -3.30
N PHE A 116 -9.54 7.62 -3.12
CA PHE A 116 -9.33 7.04 -1.79
C PHE A 116 -7.97 7.44 -1.18
N ARG A 117 -6.92 7.56 -1.99
CA ARG A 117 -5.60 8.05 -1.53
C ARG A 117 -5.68 9.51 -1.09
N SER A 118 -6.33 10.38 -1.88
CA SER A 118 -6.57 11.78 -1.53
C SER A 118 -7.38 11.91 -0.21
N MET A 119 -8.49 11.19 -0.06
CA MET A 119 -9.28 11.18 1.18
C MET A 119 -8.50 10.66 2.41
N ALA A 120 -7.40 9.92 2.21
CA ALA A 120 -6.53 9.39 3.26
C ALA A 120 -5.28 10.25 3.54
N GLY A 121 -5.09 11.38 2.86
CA GLY A 121 -3.88 12.20 3.00
C GLY A 121 -2.65 11.58 2.33
N ILE A 122 -2.84 10.84 1.24
CA ILE A 122 -1.79 10.11 0.52
C ILE A 122 -1.66 10.65 -0.91
N PRO A 123 -0.44 10.91 -1.41
CA PRO A 123 -0.23 11.33 -2.79
C PRO A 123 -0.90 10.40 -3.81
N PRO A 124 -1.47 10.93 -4.91
CA PRO A 124 -2.02 10.10 -5.98
C PRO A 124 -0.93 9.22 -6.61
N LEU A 125 -1.34 8.09 -7.18
CA LEU A 125 -0.51 7.34 -8.12
C LEU A 125 -0.25 8.19 -9.37
N LEU A 126 0.95 8.06 -9.92
CA LEU A 126 1.38 8.72 -11.15
C LEU A 126 0.72 8.10 -12.39
N GLY A 127 0.33 6.82 -12.32
CA GLY A 127 -0.34 6.11 -13.41
C GLY A 127 -0.57 4.62 -13.12
N LEU A 128 -1.04 3.92 -14.14
CA LEU A 128 -1.07 2.47 -14.19
C LEU A 128 -0.04 1.99 -15.21
N ASP A 129 0.91 1.16 -14.80
CA ASP A 129 1.98 0.63 -15.64
C ASP A 129 1.46 -0.48 -16.57
N ASP A 130 1.83 -0.46 -17.85
CA ASP A 130 1.32 -1.41 -18.85
C ASP A 130 1.84 -2.85 -18.66
N THR A 131 3.02 -3.04 -18.07
CA THR A 131 3.52 -4.37 -17.70
C THR A 131 2.69 -4.94 -16.55
N TYR A 132 2.40 -4.11 -15.54
CA TYR A 132 1.55 -4.50 -14.41
C TYR A 132 0.11 -4.75 -14.86
N ASN A 133 -0.43 -3.93 -15.77
CA ASN A 133 -1.74 -4.13 -16.39
C ASN A 133 -1.80 -5.49 -17.10
N ALA A 134 -0.80 -5.84 -17.93
CA ALA A 134 -0.77 -7.10 -18.66
C ALA A 134 -0.74 -8.33 -17.73
N LYS A 135 0.14 -8.32 -16.72
CA LYS A 135 0.24 -9.41 -15.72
C LYS A 135 -1.03 -9.53 -14.87
N ALA A 136 -1.60 -8.41 -14.43
CA ALA A 136 -2.88 -8.39 -13.71
C ALA A 136 -4.04 -8.90 -14.58
N GLN A 137 -4.09 -8.55 -15.87
CA GLN A 137 -5.14 -9.00 -16.80
C GLN A 137 -5.08 -10.52 -17.03
N ALA A 138 -3.87 -11.09 -17.12
CA ALA A 138 -3.67 -12.55 -17.16
C ALA A 138 -4.11 -13.22 -15.84
N ALA A 139 -3.77 -12.63 -14.69
CA ALA A 139 -4.20 -13.12 -13.38
C ALA A 139 -5.73 -13.11 -13.24
N ALA A 140 -6.39 -12.00 -13.60
CA ALA A 140 -7.84 -11.87 -13.54
C ALA A 140 -8.56 -12.91 -14.43
N LEU A 141 -8.01 -13.20 -15.63
CA LEU A 141 -8.52 -14.28 -16.48
C LEU A 141 -8.44 -15.63 -15.77
N MET A 142 -7.28 -15.97 -15.19
CA MET A 142 -7.11 -17.22 -14.44
C MET A 142 -8.12 -17.34 -13.29
N MET A 143 -8.37 -16.26 -12.54
CA MET A 143 -9.35 -16.26 -11.45
C MET A 143 -10.78 -16.49 -11.95
N SER A 144 -11.15 -15.82 -13.05
CA SER A 144 -12.47 -15.95 -13.67
C SER A 144 -12.72 -17.35 -14.22
N VAL A 145 -11.80 -17.88 -15.06
CA VAL A 145 -11.94 -19.18 -15.72
C VAL A 145 -12.01 -20.33 -14.71
N ASN A 146 -11.17 -20.29 -13.66
CA ASN A 146 -11.15 -21.31 -12.62
C ASN A 146 -12.18 -21.06 -11.50
N ARG A 147 -12.94 -19.96 -11.55
CA ARG A 147 -13.94 -19.53 -10.55
C ARG A 147 -13.40 -19.53 -9.10
N LYS A 148 -12.12 -19.16 -8.93
CA LYS A 148 -11.37 -19.30 -7.68
C LYS A 148 -10.31 -18.21 -7.56
N LEU A 149 -10.04 -17.75 -6.34
CA LEU A 149 -8.92 -16.87 -6.04
C LEU A 149 -7.71 -17.65 -5.50
N SER A 150 -6.51 -17.24 -5.89
CA SER A 150 -5.24 -17.66 -5.28
C SER A 150 -4.16 -16.63 -5.60
N HIS A 151 -3.33 -16.25 -4.62
CA HIS A 151 -2.10 -15.49 -4.87
C HIS A 151 -0.94 -16.37 -5.36
N SER A 152 -1.11 -17.69 -5.32
CA SER A 152 -0.14 -18.68 -5.80
C SER A 152 -0.88 -19.74 -6.63
N PRO A 153 -1.41 -19.40 -7.82
CA PRO A 153 -1.93 -20.40 -8.73
C PRO A 153 -0.76 -21.27 -9.23
N ASP A 154 -1.01 -22.57 -9.36
CA ASP A 154 -0.04 -23.54 -9.89
C ASP A 154 -0.36 -23.87 -11.36
N SER A 155 0.55 -24.58 -12.03
CA SER A 155 0.45 -24.91 -13.46
C SER A 155 -0.70 -25.86 -13.83
N SER A 156 -1.48 -26.37 -12.88
CA SER A 156 -2.72 -27.13 -13.17
C SER A 156 -3.93 -26.24 -13.45
N TRP A 157 -3.82 -24.92 -13.23
CA TRP A 157 -4.92 -23.98 -13.47
C TRP A 157 -5.22 -23.85 -14.96
N THR A 158 -6.52 -23.79 -15.31
CA THR A 158 -6.94 -23.51 -16.69
C THR A 158 -6.51 -22.09 -17.04
N CYS A 159 -5.98 -21.90 -18.26
CA CYS A 159 -5.37 -20.65 -18.70
C CYS A 159 -4.17 -20.17 -17.86
N TYR A 160 -3.45 -21.07 -17.18
CA TYR A 160 -2.21 -20.72 -16.49
C TYR A 160 -1.21 -20.04 -17.43
N THR A 161 -0.63 -18.95 -16.95
CA THR A 161 0.55 -18.29 -17.53
C THR A 161 1.47 -17.85 -16.40
N GLU A 162 2.77 -17.75 -16.67
CA GLU A 162 3.73 -17.27 -15.67
C GLU A 162 3.47 -15.81 -15.30
N ASP A 163 3.12 -14.97 -16.28
CA ASP A 163 2.66 -13.60 -16.07
C ASP A 163 1.41 -13.52 -15.19
N GLY A 164 0.45 -14.43 -15.39
CA GLY A 164 -0.75 -14.52 -14.55
C GLY A 164 -0.46 -15.01 -13.13
N ARG A 165 0.52 -15.91 -12.93
CA ARG A 165 1.00 -16.31 -11.59
C ARG A 165 1.66 -15.14 -10.88
N GLU A 166 2.55 -14.42 -11.56
CA GLU A 166 3.23 -13.24 -11.01
C GLU A 166 2.23 -12.13 -10.70
N GLY A 167 1.30 -11.86 -11.62
CA GLY A 167 0.19 -10.94 -11.42
C GLY A 167 -0.65 -11.31 -10.20
N ALA A 168 -0.99 -12.59 -10.02
CA ALA A 168 -1.75 -13.06 -8.87
C ALA A 168 -1.02 -12.85 -7.53
N GLY A 169 0.29 -13.13 -7.49
CA GLY A 169 1.13 -12.95 -6.30
C GLY A 169 1.37 -11.50 -5.92
N SER A 170 1.31 -10.59 -6.89
CA SER A 170 1.57 -9.15 -6.72
C SER A 170 0.31 -8.28 -6.65
N SER A 171 -0.88 -8.88 -6.65
CA SER A 171 -2.16 -8.16 -6.72
C SER A 171 -3.08 -8.40 -5.53
N ASN A 172 -3.89 -7.39 -5.22
CA ASN A 172 -5.20 -7.60 -4.59
C ASN A 172 -6.10 -8.36 -5.58
N LEU A 173 -6.95 -9.29 -5.11
CA LEU A 173 -7.76 -10.16 -5.98
C LEU A 173 -9.24 -10.13 -5.59
N TYR A 174 -10.14 -9.97 -6.58
CA TYR A 174 -11.60 -9.98 -6.39
C TYR A 174 -12.27 -10.93 -7.38
N LEU A 175 -13.22 -11.73 -6.90
CA LEU A 175 -14.08 -12.57 -7.73
C LEU A 175 -15.55 -12.10 -7.63
N GLY A 176 -16.22 -12.03 -8.78
CA GLY A 176 -17.60 -11.54 -8.94
C GLY A 176 -17.74 -10.03 -9.13
N VAL A 177 -16.66 -9.25 -9.01
CA VAL A 177 -16.65 -7.78 -9.18
C VAL A 177 -15.40 -7.35 -9.93
N TYR A 178 -15.52 -6.29 -10.74
CA TYR A 178 -14.42 -5.68 -11.50
C TYR A 178 -14.53 -4.14 -11.52
N GLY A 179 -13.51 -3.46 -12.05
CA GLY A 179 -13.46 -2.01 -12.24
C GLY A 179 -13.51 -1.18 -10.94
N THR A 180 -14.07 0.02 -11.02
CA THR A 180 -14.18 0.96 -9.88
C THR A 180 -14.92 0.37 -8.67
N SER A 181 -15.84 -0.57 -8.91
CA SER A 181 -16.52 -1.35 -7.87
C SER A 181 -15.59 -2.31 -7.14
N ALA A 182 -14.60 -2.91 -7.81
CA ALA A 182 -13.60 -3.77 -7.16
C ALA A 182 -12.68 -2.94 -6.25
N ILE A 183 -12.25 -1.75 -6.69
CA ILE A 183 -11.46 -0.82 -5.85
C ILE A 183 -12.24 -0.42 -4.59
N SER A 184 -13.53 -0.09 -4.74
CA SER A 184 -14.41 0.23 -3.60
C SER A 184 -14.64 -1.00 -2.69
N GLY A 185 -14.69 -2.19 -3.28
CA GLY A 185 -14.71 -3.47 -2.58
C GLY A 185 -13.46 -3.73 -1.74
N TYR A 186 -12.26 -3.54 -2.29
CA TYR A 186 -10.99 -3.64 -1.57
C TYR A 186 -10.86 -2.61 -0.44
N ILE A 187 -11.36 -1.38 -0.63
CA ILE A 187 -11.38 -0.39 0.44
C ILE A 187 -12.40 -0.75 1.53
N ARG A 188 -13.56 -1.31 1.20
CA ARG A 188 -14.48 -1.85 2.22
C ARG A 188 -13.88 -3.07 2.94
N ASP A 189 -13.12 -3.87 2.21
CA ASP A 189 -12.46 -5.11 2.60
C ASP A 189 -13.37 -6.13 3.32
N PRO A 190 -14.51 -6.52 2.72
CA PRO A 190 -15.48 -7.40 3.35
C PRO A 190 -15.00 -8.87 3.37
N GLY A 191 -15.42 -9.63 4.39
CA GLY A 191 -15.21 -11.08 4.48
C GLY A 191 -14.34 -11.49 5.66
N ASN A 192 -14.59 -12.67 6.22
CA ASN A 192 -13.96 -13.09 7.48
C ASN A 192 -12.43 -13.27 7.39
N GLY A 193 -11.91 -13.64 6.21
CA GLY A 193 -10.46 -13.71 5.96
C GLY A 193 -9.77 -12.34 5.88
N ASN A 194 -10.52 -11.26 5.70
CA ASN A 194 -10.02 -9.92 5.41
C ASN A 194 -9.89 -9.03 6.67
N TYR A 195 -9.91 -9.61 7.87
CA TYR A 195 -9.88 -8.86 9.13
C TYR A 195 -8.61 -7.99 9.32
N PHE A 196 -7.50 -8.35 8.68
CA PHE A 196 -6.27 -7.53 8.63
C PHE A 196 -6.35 -6.35 7.64
N VAL A 197 -7.45 -6.21 6.91
CA VAL A 197 -7.72 -5.16 5.89
C VAL A 197 -6.58 -4.98 4.88
N GLY A 198 -6.04 -6.12 4.43
CA GLY A 198 -4.85 -6.19 3.59
C GLY A 198 -5.02 -5.50 2.24
N HIS A 199 -6.19 -5.63 1.61
CA HIS A 199 -6.44 -5.01 0.31
C HIS A 199 -6.47 -3.48 0.42
N ARG A 200 -7.15 -2.97 1.46
CA ARG A 200 -7.14 -1.54 1.80
C ARG A 200 -5.72 -1.04 2.10
N ARG A 201 -4.94 -1.80 2.88
CA ARG A 201 -3.57 -1.45 3.26
C ARG A 201 -2.66 -1.25 2.06
N TRP A 202 -2.81 -2.07 1.02
CA TRP A 202 -2.01 -1.95 -0.21
C TRP A 202 -2.42 -0.77 -1.08
N ILE A 203 -3.72 -0.51 -1.26
CA ILE A 203 -4.21 0.67 -2.02
C ILE A 203 -3.73 1.97 -1.36
N LEU A 204 -3.75 2.01 -0.03
CA LEU A 204 -3.31 3.12 0.81
C LEU A 204 -1.84 2.98 1.26
N TYR A 205 -1.01 2.23 0.53
CA TYR A 205 0.43 2.18 0.84
C TYR A 205 1.12 3.46 0.32
N PRO A 206 1.69 4.33 1.19
CA PRO A 206 2.13 5.65 0.75
C PRO A 206 3.31 5.67 -0.24
N PRO A 207 4.35 4.82 -0.10
CA PRO A 207 5.46 4.78 -1.07
C PRO A 207 5.07 4.40 -2.50
N THR A 208 3.98 3.66 -2.71
CA THR A 208 3.59 3.21 -4.05
C THR A 208 3.23 4.38 -4.95
N GLN A 209 3.86 4.42 -6.14
CA GLN A 209 3.66 5.46 -7.16
C GLN A 209 2.94 4.92 -8.40
N MET A 210 3.14 3.64 -8.73
CA MET A 210 2.53 2.95 -9.87
C MET A 210 1.74 1.72 -9.40
N MET A 211 0.66 1.39 -10.10
CA MET A 211 -0.08 0.12 -9.94
C MET A 211 -0.39 -0.47 -11.33
N GLY A 212 -1.11 -1.57 -11.40
CA GLY A 212 -1.69 -2.08 -12.65
C GLY A 212 -3.04 -2.73 -12.39
N THR A 213 -3.96 -2.73 -13.35
CA THR A 213 -5.29 -3.36 -13.21
C THR A 213 -5.54 -4.34 -14.33
N GLY A 214 -6.12 -5.48 -13.95
CA GLY A 214 -6.64 -6.51 -14.84
C GLY A 214 -8.09 -6.75 -14.51
N ASP A 215 -8.95 -6.70 -15.52
CA ASP A 215 -10.38 -6.67 -15.33
C ASP A 215 -11.09 -7.55 -16.35
N ILE A 216 -11.89 -8.49 -15.84
CA ILE A 216 -12.66 -9.45 -16.61
C ILE A 216 -14.14 -9.23 -16.30
N PRO A 217 -14.99 -8.83 -17.27
CA PRO A 217 -16.42 -8.74 -17.07
C PRO A 217 -17.05 -10.13 -17.02
N SER A 218 -18.17 -10.26 -16.29
CA SER A 218 -18.96 -11.49 -16.25
C SER A 218 -19.55 -11.77 -17.63
N ARG A 219 -19.24 -12.93 -18.22
CA ARG A 219 -19.65 -13.29 -19.59
C ARG A 219 -19.68 -14.80 -19.77
N ASP A 220 -20.66 -15.31 -20.53
CA ASP A 220 -20.75 -16.73 -20.96
C ASP A 220 -20.65 -17.75 -19.79
N GLY A 221 -21.19 -17.40 -18.62
CA GLY A 221 -21.17 -18.23 -17.41
C GLY A 221 -19.86 -18.19 -16.60
N TYR A 222 -18.90 -17.37 -17.00
CA TYR A 222 -17.71 -17.05 -16.22
C TYR A 222 -17.97 -15.82 -15.33
N PRO A 223 -17.62 -15.87 -14.03
CA PRO A 223 -17.78 -14.74 -13.13
C PRO A 223 -16.84 -13.61 -13.52
N ALA A 224 -17.24 -12.36 -13.21
CA ALA A 224 -16.30 -11.26 -13.28
C ALA A 224 -15.10 -11.48 -12.35
N ALA A 225 -13.95 -10.89 -12.67
CA ALA A 225 -12.79 -10.90 -11.79
C ALA A 225 -11.98 -9.60 -11.94
N ASN A 226 -11.27 -9.21 -10.88
CA ASN A 226 -10.25 -8.18 -10.92
C ASN A 226 -8.97 -8.66 -10.24
N ALA A 227 -7.84 -8.24 -10.79
CA ALA A 227 -6.57 -8.21 -10.10
C ALA A 227 -6.05 -6.76 -10.14
N LEU A 228 -5.67 -6.22 -8.99
CA LEU A 228 -5.02 -4.91 -8.88
C LEU A 228 -3.60 -5.12 -8.35
N TRP A 229 -2.61 -4.98 -9.24
CA TRP A 229 -1.19 -5.05 -8.92
C TRP A 229 -0.78 -3.89 -8.00
N VAL A 230 -0.15 -4.20 -6.88
CA VAL A 230 0.15 -3.24 -5.79
C VAL A 230 1.63 -3.15 -5.39
N PHE A 231 2.52 -3.95 -6.00
CA PHE A 231 3.96 -3.98 -5.68
C PHE A 231 4.79 -3.27 -6.74
N ASP A 232 5.10 -1.98 -6.52
CA ASP A 232 5.99 -1.20 -7.38
C ASP A 232 7.42 -1.16 -6.82
N PRO A 233 8.41 -0.60 -7.56
CA PRO A 233 9.81 -0.55 -7.11
C PRO A 233 10.00 0.30 -5.84
N ASN A 234 9.04 1.16 -5.52
CA ASN A 234 9.06 2.03 -4.35
C ASN A 234 8.54 1.35 -3.07
N MET A 235 8.10 0.08 -3.13
CA MET A 235 7.47 -0.59 -1.99
C MET A 235 8.34 -0.68 -0.72
N TRP A 236 9.67 -0.53 -0.85
CA TRP A 236 10.63 -0.47 0.27
C TRP A 236 11.30 0.90 0.43
N GLY A 237 10.82 1.91 -0.31
CA GLY A 237 11.32 3.27 -0.27
C GLY A 237 10.90 4.02 1.01
N PRO A 238 11.50 5.20 1.27
CA PRO A 238 11.08 6.05 2.37
C PRO A 238 9.62 6.47 2.21
N ARG A 239 8.91 6.64 3.33
CA ARG A 239 7.57 7.21 3.32
C ARG A 239 7.63 8.63 2.71
N PRO A 240 6.81 8.96 1.70
CA PRO A 240 6.75 10.33 1.18
C PRO A 240 6.29 11.29 2.28
N GLN A 241 6.66 12.56 2.14
CA GLN A 241 6.21 13.60 3.05
C GLN A 241 4.68 13.76 2.94
N THR A 242 4.02 13.80 4.11
CA THR A 242 2.58 13.98 4.33
C THR A 242 2.39 15.00 5.45
#